data_AF-A0A7C7CEH6-F1
#
_entry.id   AF-A0A7C7CEH6-F1
#
_cell.length_a   1.000
_cell.length_b   1.000
_cell.length_c   1.000
_cell.angle_alpha   90.00
_cell.angle_beta   90.00
_cell.angle_gamma   90.00
#
_symmetry.space_group_name_H-M   'P 1'
#
loop_
_entity.id
_entity.type
_entity.pdbx_description
1 polymer ?
#
loop_
_entity_poly.entity_id
_entity_poly.type
_entity_poly.pdbx_seq_one_letter_code
_entity_poly.pdbx_strand_id
1 'polypeptide(L)' 'MSTPLKHALIDHHDPAYLVAYKMTRSDTWLSRVARGIVDPTEFEKQQLSKILGRSVGELFPTIRRSYKHNEIHKSQ' A
#
# COMPACT_ATOMS: atom_id res chain seq x y z
N MET A 1 10.26 -11.09 -5.16
CA MET A 1 9.07 -11.28 -4.30
C MET A 1 8.40 -9.92 -4.20
N SER A 2 7.11 -9.79 -4.50
CA SER A 2 6.40 -8.52 -4.29
C SER A 2 6.08 -8.38 -2.80
N THR A 3 6.57 -7.31 -2.16
CA THR A 3 6.25 -7.00 -0.76
C THR A 3 5.30 -5.81 -0.76
N PRO A 4 3.97 -6.04 -0.64
CA PRO A 4 2.99 -4.96 -0.67
C PRO A 4 3.30 -3.91 0.40
N LEU A 5 2.94 -2.64 0.13
CA LEU A 5 3.24 -1.50 1.01
C LEU A 5 2.99 -1.77 2.50
N LYS A 6 1.90 -2.47 2.85
CA LYS A 6 1.59 -2.87 4.23
C LYS A 6 2.74 -3.64 4.90
N HIS A 7 3.32 -4.62 4.22
CA HIS A 7 4.43 -5.43 4.75
C HIS A 7 5.72 -4.62 4.78
N ALA A 8 5.98 -3.83 3.74
CA ALA A 8 7.15 -2.96 3.69
C ALA A 8 7.17 -1.96 4.87
N LEU A 9 6.01 -1.48 5.31
CA LEU A 9 5.90 -0.60 6.49
C LEU A 9 6.15 -1.34 7.82
N ILE A 10 5.89 -2.64 7.89
CA ILE A 10 6.13 -3.47 9.09
C ILE A 10 7.61 -3.85 9.18
N ASP A 11 8.21 -4.19 8.02
CA ASP A 11 9.62 -4.60 7.92
C ASP A 11 10.59 -3.40 8.00
N HIS A 12 10.07 -2.18 7.86
CA HIS A 12 10.89 -0.97 7.92
C HIS A 12 11.26 -0.64 9.37
N HIS A 13 12.47 -0.11 9.54
CA HIS A 13 12.98 0.25 10.86
C HIS A 13 12.15 1.37 11.51
N ASP A 14 11.72 2.35 10.72
CA ASP A 14 10.90 3.44 11.24
C ASP A 14 9.42 3.02 11.34
N PRO A 15 8.74 3.39 12.44
CA PRO A 15 7.30 3.21 12.54
C PRO A 15 6.55 3.97 11.45
N ALA A 16 5.40 3.43 11.02
CA ALA A 16 4.63 3.96 9.90
C ALA A 16 4.25 5.45 10.04
N TYR A 17 4.04 5.96 11.26
CA TYR A 17 3.75 7.38 11.46
C TYR A 17 4.93 8.29 11.09
N LEU A 18 6.19 7.85 11.29
CA LEU A 18 7.38 8.58 10.85
C LEU A 18 7.52 8.55 9.33
N VAL A 19 7.15 7.44 8.69
CA VAL A 19 7.10 7.37 7.22
C VAL A 19 6.09 8.38 6.67
N ALA A 20 4.89 8.45 7.26
CA ALA A 20 3.88 9.45 6.88
C ALA A 20 4.39 10.88 7.10
N TYR A 21 5.05 11.14 8.23
CA TYR A 21 5.66 12.44 8.53
C TYR A 21 6.73 12.84 7.49
N LYS A 22 7.62 11.92 7.10
CA LYS A 22 8.62 12.14 6.04
C LYS A 22 8.01 12.46 4.68
N MET A 23 6.77 12.03 4.44
CA MET A 23 6.01 12.35 3.24
C MET A 23 5.20 13.65 3.34
N THR A 24 5.22 14.34 4.48
CA THR A 24 4.33 15.47 4.76
C THR A 24 2.85 15.07 4.59
N ARG A 25 2.51 13.83 4.99
CA ARG A 25 1.17 13.25 4.92
C ARG A 25 0.72 12.80 6.30
N SER A 26 -0.59 12.63 6.48
CA SER A 26 -1.12 12.05 7.71
C SER A 26 -0.92 10.54 7.78
N ASP A 27 -0.77 10.02 8.99
CA ASP A 27 -0.80 8.59 9.32
C ASP A 27 -2.07 7.92 8.76
N THR A 28 -3.19 8.63 8.81
CA THR A 28 -4.49 8.17 8.28
C THR A 28 -4.43 8.05 6.75
N TRP A 29 -3.80 8.99 6.06
CA TRP A 29 -3.58 8.90 4.62
C TRP A 29 -2.74 7.67 4.27
N LEU A 30 -1.61 7.47 4.94
CA LEU A 30 -0.73 6.33 4.69
C LEU A 30 -1.44 4.99 4.96
N SER A 31 -2.24 4.93 6.02
CA SER A 31 -3.07 3.76 6.35
C SER A 31 -4.09 3.45 5.26
N ARG A 32 -4.70 4.46 4.64
CA ARG A 32 -5.64 4.27 3.53
C ARG A 32 -4.93 3.81 2.26
N VAL A 33 -3.74 4.32 1.99
CA VAL A 33 -2.89 3.88 0.86
C VAL A 33 -2.46 2.41 1.04
N ALA A 34 -1.97 2.03 2.23
CA ALA A 34 -1.56 0.66 2.53
C ALA A 34 -2.72 -0.36 2.44
N ARG A 35 -3.97 0.09 2.64
CA ARG A 35 -5.19 -0.70 2.45
C ARG A 35 -5.73 -0.70 1.02
N GLY A 36 -5.13 0.07 0.11
CA GLY A 36 -5.60 0.24 -1.27
C GLY A 36 -6.94 0.98 -1.39
N ILE A 37 -7.27 1.83 -0.40
CA ILE A 37 -8.48 2.68 -0.41
C ILE A 37 -8.23 3.97 -1.19
N VAL A 38 -7.00 4.49 -1.12
CA VAL A 38 -6.55 5.69 -1.84
C VAL A 38 -5.40 5.27 -2.74
N ASP A 39 -5.48 5.64 -4.03
CA ASP A 39 -4.36 5.49 -4.95
C ASP A 39 -3.43 6.72 -4.80
N PRO A 40 -2.17 6.53 -4.42
CA PRO A 40 -1.21 7.62 -4.38
C PRO A 40 -0.78 8.01 -5.80
N THR A 41 -0.46 9.27 -6.00
CA THR A 41 0.12 9.77 -7.25
C THR A 41 1.46 9.07 -7.55
N GLU A 42 1.89 9.10 -8.81
CA GLU A 42 3.20 8.55 -9.20
C GLU A 42 4.36 9.20 -8.45
N PHE A 43 4.25 10.50 -8.16
CA PHE A 43 5.23 11.20 -7.33
C PHE A 43 5.30 10.60 -5.91
N GLU A 44 4.16 10.37 -5.28
CA GLU A 44 4.08 9.76 -3.94
C GLU A 44 4.57 8.32 -3.91
N LYS A 45 4.29 7.53 -4.96
CA LYS A 45 4.83 6.18 -5.12
C LYS A 45 6.35 6.20 -5.18
N GLN A 46 6.93 7.14 -5.92
CA GLN A 46 8.38 7.31 -5.98
C GLN A 46 8.98 7.75 -4.65
N GLN A 47 8.31 8.64 -3.90
CA GLN A 47 8.74 9.03 -2.56
C GLN A 47 8.72 7.86 -1.59
N LEU A 48 7.65 7.07 -1.57
CA LEU A 48 7.55 5.86 -0.74
C LEU A 48 8.63 4.83 -1.08
N SER A 49 8.90 4.63 -2.37
CA SER A 49 9.99 3.79 -2.86
C SER A 49 11.34 4.20 -2.26
N LYS A 50 11.65 5.51 -2.28
CA LYS A 50 12.90 6.05 -1.71
C LYS A 50 12.97 5.89 -0.20
N ILE A 51 11.89 6.20 0.52
CA ILE A 51 11.86 6.14 1.99
C ILE A 51 11.99 4.68 2.47
N LEU A 52 11.29 3.76 1.82
CA LEU A 52 11.25 2.35 2.22
C LEU A 52 12.40 1.52 1.64
N GLY A 53 13.19 2.08 0.71
CA GLY A 53 14.29 1.38 0.05
C GLY A 53 13.81 0.20 -0.81
N ARG A 54 12.63 0.32 -1.42
CA ARG A 54 11.97 -0.74 -2.22
C ARG A 54 11.50 -0.18 -3.55
N SER A 55 11.42 -1.01 -4.59
CA SER A 55 10.92 -0.55 -5.89
C SER A 55 9.42 -0.24 -5.86
N VAL A 56 8.96 0.66 -6.73
CA VAL A 56 7.54 1.00 -6.88
C VAL A 56 6.71 -0.25 -7.22
N GLY A 57 7.21 -1.14 -8.08
CA GLY A 57 6.52 -2.37 -8.45
C GLY A 57 6.39 -3.40 -7.32
N GLU A 58 7.32 -3.39 -6.35
CA GLU A 58 7.19 -4.21 -5.13
C GLU A 58 6.13 -3.64 -4.19
N LEU A 59 6.15 -2.33 -3.96
CA LEU A 59 5.24 -1.65 -3.03
C LEU A 59 3.80 -1.59 -3.55
N PHE A 60 3.64 -1.39 -4.86
CA PHE A 60 2.37 -1.22 -5.56
C PHE A 60 2.24 -2.25 -6.68
N PRO A 61 2.11 -3.55 -6.36
CA PRO A 61 1.97 -4.56 -7.38
C PRO A 61 0.66 -4.35 -8.15
N THR A 62 0.71 -4.38 -9.47
CA THR A 62 -0.45 -4.39 -10.37
C THR A 62 -1.17 -5.73 -10.27
N ILE A 63 -1.78 -6.01 -9.12
CA ILE A 63 -2.66 -7.15 -8.97
C ILE A 63 -3.90 -6.84 -9.80
N ARG A 64 -4.01 -7.43 -11.00
CA ARG A 64 -5.30 -7.56 -11.69
C ARG A 64 -6.23 -8.28 -10.73
N ARG A 65 -7.11 -7.56 -10.04
CA ARG A 65 -8.22 -8.16 -9.31
C ARG A 65 -9.15 -8.80 -10.34
N SER A 66 -8.96 -10.08 -10.62
CA SER A 66 -10.06 -10.94 -11.03
C SER A 66 -11.01 -11.03 -9.82
N TYR A 67 -12.03 -10.19 -9.82
CA TYR A 67 -13.16 -10.37 -8.91
C TYR A 67 -13.79 -11.72 -9.24
N LYS A 68 -13.49 -12.76 -8.47
CA LYS A 68 -14.45 -13.85 -8.32
C LYS A 68 -15.59 -13.29 -7.50
N HIS A 69 -16.62 -12.85 -8.21
CA HIS A 69 -17.95 -12.61 -7.67
C HIS A 69 -18.40 -13.95 -7.08
N ASN A 70 -18.33 -14.13 -5.76
CA ASN A 70 -18.94 -15.30 -5.13
C ASN A 70 -20.45 -15.11 -5.27
N GLU A 71 -21.02 -15.88 -6.19
CA GLU A 71 -22.44 -16.01 -6.38
C GLU A 71 -23.11 -16.46 -5.07
N ILE A 72 -24.31 -15.93 -4.91
CA ILE A 72 -25.18 -16.05 -3.75
C ILE A 72 -25.62 -17.52 -3.63
N HIS A 73 -25.17 -18.22 -2.61
CA HIS A 73 -25.89 -19.40 -2.12
C HIS A 73 -26.72 -19.02 -0.89
N LYS A 74 -27.95 -18.56 -1.16
CA LYS A 74 -29.09 -18.86 -0.29
C LYS A 74 -30.06 -19.71 -1.10
N SER A 75 -29.82 -21.01 -1.06
CA SER A 75 -30.87 -22.00 -1.28
C SER A 75 -31.41 -22.41 0.08
N GLN A 76 -32.72 -22.68 0.10
CA GLN A 76 -33.58 -23.17 1.17
C GLN A 76 -34.32 -22.10 1.98
#